data_AF-A0AAD9IYW8-F1
#
_entry.id   AF-A0AAD9IYW8-F1
#
_cell.length_a   1.000
_cell.length_b   1.000
_cell.length_c   1.000
_cell.angle_alpha   90.00
_cell.angle_beta   90.00
_cell.angle_gamma   90.00
#
_symmetry.space_group_name_H-M   'P 1'
#
loop_
_entity.id
_entity.type
_entity.pdbx_description
1 polymer ?
#
loop_
_entity_poly.entity_id
_entity_poly.type
_entity_poly.pdbx_seq_one_letter_code
_entity_poly.pdbx_strand_id
1 'polypeptide(L)'
;FSLYQIFPGRAPAENTTKYAEVTSQFSVIKPGYGWTAGKQAAMQAAALCLTLGMATVGGIVVGLILRIPFWDQPTADEVFDDADFWEVPSEGVPDVEERQSEVNDTVEVKM
;
A
#
# COMPACT_ATOMS: atom_id res chain seq x y z
N PHE A 1 18.63 -1.16 -23.49
CA PHE A 1 17.32 -1.85 -23.52
C PHE A 1 16.40 -1.38 -22.38
N SER A 2 16.78 -1.55 -21.10
CA SER A 2 15.92 -1.21 -19.94
C SER A 2 15.46 0.26 -19.86
N LEU A 3 16.24 1.23 -20.36
CA LEU A 3 15.92 2.66 -20.23
C LEU A 3 14.56 3.04 -20.84
N TYR A 4 14.23 2.60 -22.06
CA TYR A 4 12.98 2.97 -22.72
C TYR A 4 11.77 2.18 -22.22
N GLN A 5 12.02 1.08 -21.49
CA GLN A 5 10.97 0.35 -20.78
C GLN A 5 10.57 1.07 -19.49
N ILE A 6 11.56 1.56 -18.73
CA ILE A 6 11.32 2.29 -17.47
C ILE A 6 10.87 3.73 -17.74
N PHE A 7 11.43 4.39 -18.76
CA PHE A 7 11.14 5.78 -19.12
C PHE A 7 10.66 5.89 -20.57
N PRO A 8 9.41 5.46 -20.87
CA PRO A 8 8.88 5.47 -22.23
C PRO A 8 8.82 6.87 -22.86
N GLY A 9 8.65 7.92 -22.05
CA GLY A 9 8.71 9.31 -22.54
C GLY A 9 10.04 9.71 -23.17
N ARG A 10 11.14 9.00 -22.84
CA ARG A 10 12.48 9.18 -23.42
C ARG A 10 12.71 8.38 -24.70
N ALA A 11 11.82 7.45 -25.05
CA ALA A 11 11.97 6.68 -26.28
C ALA A 11 11.91 7.63 -27.49
N PRO A 12 12.73 7.41 -28.53
CA PRO A 12 12.73 8.25 -29.72
C PRO A 12 11.34 8.26 -30.38
N ALA A 13 10.99 9.38 -31.01
CA ALA A 13 9.75 9.47 -31.77
C ALA A 13 9.85 8.63 -33.06
N GLU A 14 8.71 8.12 -33.52
CA GLU A 14 8.61 7.18 -34.65
C GLU A 14 9.28 7.70 -35.93
N ASN A 15 9.21 9.01 -36.17
CA ASN A 15 9.74 9.68 -37.35
C ASN A 15 11.26 9.94 -37.31
N THR A 16 11.99 9.39 -36.34
CA THR A 16 13.44 9.63 -36.19
C THR A 16 14.27 8.44 -36.68
N THR A 17 15.41 8.70 -37.33
CA THR A 17 16.36 7.65 -37.73
C THR A 17 16.81 6.81 -36.54
N LYS A 18 16.97 7.45 -35.38
CA LYS A 18 17.28 6.80 -34.09
C LYS A 18 16.22 5.78 -33.68
N TYR A 19 14.95 6.03 -33.97
CA TYR A 19 13.88 5.06 -33.69
C TYR A 19 14.00 3.83 -34.61
N ALA A 20 14.23 4.05 -35.91
CA ALA A 20 14.40 2.97 -36.87
C ALA A 20 15.60 2.06 -36.52
N GLU A 21 16.72 2.67 -36.13
CA GLU A 21 17.91 1.95 -35.65
C GLU A 21 17.60 1.10 -34.41
N VAL A 22 16.99 1.72 -33.39
CA VAL A 22 16.68 1.05 -32.12
C VAL A 22 15.65 -0.08 -32.31
N THR A 23 14.67 0.09 -33.19
CA THR A 23 13.63 -0.91 -33.47
C THR A 23 14.17 -2.06 -34.32
N SER A 24 15.12 -1.79 -35.22
CA SER A 24 15.80 -2.83 -36.01
C SER A 24 16.61 -3.79 -35.11
N GLN A 25 17.17 -3.28 -34.01
CA GLN A 25 17.94 -4.06 -33.05
C GLN A 25 17.08 -4.66 -31.93
N PHE A 26 15.94 -4.03 -31.61
CA PHE A 26 15.07 -4.43 -30.50
C PHE A 26 13.59 -4.22 -30.87
N SER A 27 12.88 -5.29 -31.21
CA SER A 27 11.48 -5.26 -31.68
C SER A 27 10.43 -4.87 -30.63
N VAL A 28 10.81 -4.71 -29.35
CA VAL A 28 9.87 -4.50 -28.22
C VAL A 28 9.58 -3.02 -27.91
N ILE A 29 10.32 -2.09 -28.51
CA ILE A 29 10.30 -0.68 -28.09
C ILE A 29 9.19 0.08 -28.82
N LYS A 30 8.24 0.62 -28.05
CA LYS A 30 7.19 1.51 -28.57
C LYS A 30 7.75 2.92 -28.78
N PRO A 31 7.25 3.68 -29.77
CA PRO A 31 7.70 5.05 -29.98
C PRO A 31 7.26 5.92 -28.82
N GLY A 32 8.14 6.83 -28.40
CA GLY A 32 7.90 7.75 -27.29
C GLY A 32 7.90 9.21 -27.73
N TYR A 33 7.91 10.10 -26.75
CA TYR A 33 7.91 11.55 -27.00
C TYR A 33 9.31 12.14 -27.24
N GLY A 34 10.38 11.34 -27.19
CA GLY A 34 11.75 11.80 -27.37
C GLY A 34 12.23 12.79 -26.31
N TRP A 35 11.74 12.72 -25.08
CA TRP A 35 12.10 13.67 -24.04
C TRP A 35 13.57 13.55 -23.61
N THR A 36 14.16 14.70 -23.28
CA THR A 36 15.47 14.75 -22.63
C THR A 36 15.40 14.16 -21.22
N ALA A 37 16.55 13.72 -20.70
CA ALA A 37 16.65 13.21 -19.33
C ALA A 37 16.13 14.23 -18.30
N GLY A 38 16.48 15.51 -18.48
CA GLY A 38 16.05 16.60 -17.60
C GLY A 38 14.54 16.80 -17.60
N LYS A 39 13.89 16.76 -18.78
CA LYS A 39 12.43 16.89 -18.87
C LYS A 39 11.72 15.71 -18.18
N GLN A 40 12.18 14.48 -18.40
CA GLN A 40 11.62 13.31 -17.74
C GLN A 40 11.74 13.40 -16.21
N ALA A 41 12.91 13.81 -15.70
CA ALA A 41 13.15 13.97 -14.27
C ALA A 41 12.28 15.08 -13.65
N ALA A 42 12.14 16.22 -14.34
CA ALA A 42 11.29 17.32 -13.90
C ALA A 42 9.82 16.90 -13.78
N MET A 43 9.31 16.14 -14.76
CA MET A 43 7.93 15.62 -14.71
C MET A 43 7.72 14.65 -13.55
N GLN A 44 8.71 13.80 -13.25
CA GLN A 44 8.64 12.88 -12.11
C GLN A 44 8.68 13.62 -10.77
N ALA A 45 9.54 14.63 -10.64
CA ALA A 45 9.59 15.48 -9.45
C ALA A 45 8.27 16.24 -9.26
N ALA A 46 7.70 16.80 -10.33
CA ALA A 46 6.40 17.47 -10.28
C ALA A 46 5.27 16.51 -9.85
N ALA A 47 5.25 15.28 -10.39
CA ALA A 47 4.29 14.26 -9.98
C ALA A 47 4.44 13.91 -8.50
N LEU A 48 5.67 13.75 -8.00
CA LEU A 48 5.93 13.49 -6.58
C LEU A 48 5.44 14.64 -5.70
N CYS A 49 5.75 15.89 -6.05
CA CYS A 49 5.27 17.07 -5.32
C CYS A 49 3.75 17.13 -5.28
N LEU A 50 3.08 16.84 -6.40
CA LEU A 50 1.62 16.80 -6.46
C LEU A 50 1.05 15.70 -5.56
N THR A 51 1.62 14.48 -5.62
CA THR A 51 1.19 13.36 -4.77
C THR A 51 1.33 13.70 -3.29
N LEU A 52 2.48 14.25 -2.88
CA LEU A 52 2.71 14.65 -1.50
C LEU A 52 1.75 15.77 -1.08
N GLY A 53 1.58 16.80 -1.91
CA GLY A 53 0.64 17.90 -1.62
C GLY A 53 -0.79 17.39 -1.43
N MET A 54 -1.28 16.54 -2.33
CA MET A 54 -2.60 15.93 -2.23
C MET A 54 -2.74 15.02 -1.01
N ALA A 55 -1.73 14.19 -0.72
CA ALA A 55 -1.74 13.32 0.45
C ALA A 55 -1.76 14.11 1.77
N THR A 56 -0.96 15.19 1.86
CA THR A 56 -0.94 16.07 3.04
C THR A 56 -2.27 16.78 3.22
N VAL A 57 -2.84 17.38 2.17
CA VAL A 57 -4.14 18.07 2.26
C VAL A 57 -5.25 17.08 2.62
N GLY A 58 -5.30 15.93 1.93
CA GLY A 58 -6.27 14.87 2.24
C GLY A 58 -6.15 14.36 3.67
N GLY A 59 -4.93 14.11 4.14
CA GLY A 59 -4.65 13.69 5.51
C GLY A 59 -5.06 14.73 6.56
N ILE A 60 -4.82 16.02 6.30
CA ILE A 60 -5.27 17.10 7.19
C ILE A 60 -6.80 17.16 7.23
N VAL A 61 -7.47 17.13 6.08
CA VAL A 61 -8.94 17.20 6.01
C VAL A 61 -9.57 16.03 6.74
N VAL A 62 -9.12 14.79 6.46
CA VAL A 62 -9.61 13.59 7.14
C VAL A 62 -9.27 13.62 8.63
N GLY A 63 -8.05 14.03 8.99
CA GLY A 63 -7.65 14.16 10.40
C GLY A 63 -8.53 15.14 11.18
N LEU A 64 -8.93 16.27 10.57
CA LEU A 64 -9.87 17.21 11.19
C LEU A 64 -11.27 16.63 11.35
N ILE A 65 -11.75 15.86 10.37
CA ILE A 65 -13.04 15.16 10.45
C ILE A 65 -13.02 14.11 11.57
N LEU A 66 -11.93 13.35 11.69
CA LEU A 66 -11.77 12.35 12.74
C LEU A 66 -11.63 12.96 14.13
N ARG A 67 -11.18 14.21 14.26
CA ARG A 67 -11.06 14.91 15.55
C ARG A 67 -12.41 15.35 16.14
N ILE A 68 -13.50 15.25 15.40
CA ILE A 68 -14.84 15.59 15.91
C ILE A 68 -15.23 14.56 16.98
N PRO A 69 -15.66 14.97 18.19
CA PRO A 69 -16.01 14.08 19.31
C PRO A 69 -17.36 13.36 19.12
N PHE A 70 -17.72 13.08 17.88
CA PHE A 70 -18.89 12.28 17.51
C PHE A 70 -18.50 10.81 17.30
N TRP A 71 -17.20 10.52 17.16
CA TRP A 71 -16.65 9.18 17.06
C TRP A 71 -16.24 8.68 18.44
N ASP A 72 -16.44 7.38 18.66
CA ASP A 72 -16.04 6.66 19.87
C ASP A 72 -14.52 6.46 19.87
N GLN A 73 -13.81 7.56 20.13
CA GLN A 73 -12.35 7.60 20.10
C GLN A 73 -11.82 7.02 21.42
N PRO A 74 -10.89 6.06 21.37
CA PRO A 74 -10.27 5.55 22.59
C PRO A 74 -9.51 6.67 23.30
N THR A 75 -9.58 6.68 24.63
CA THR A 75 -8.75 7.54 25.46
C THR A 75 -7.28 7.12 25.39
N ALA A 76 -6.37 7.94 25.92
CA ALA A 76 -4.94 7.68 25.81
C ALA A 76 -4.51 6.35 26.46
N ASP A 77 -5.21 5.93 27.51
CA ASP A 77 -4.91 4.71 28.27
C ASP A 77 -5.52 3.45 27.61
N GLU A 78 -6.50 3.65 26.73
CA GLU A 78 -7.26 2.65 25.97
C GLU A 78 -6.64 2.37 24.59
N VAL A 79 -5.68 3.20 24.13
CA VAL A 79 -5.03 2.97 22.84
C VAL A 79 -4.22 1.68 22.90
N PHE A 80 -4.51 0.79 21.95
CA PHE A 80 -3.97 -0.57 21.85
C PHE A 80 -4.53 -1.57 22.87
N ASP A 81 -5.63 -1.25 23.54
CA ASP A 81 -6.42 -2.21 24.31
C ASP A 81 -7.57 -2.77 23.46
N ASP A 82 -7.55 -4.08 23.22
CA ASP A 82 -8.59 -4.76 22.43
C ASP A 82 -9.90 -4.90 23.23
N ALA A 83 -9.85 -4.84 24.58
CA ALA A 83 -10.99 -5.06 25.45
C ALA A 83 -12.13 -4.02 25.29
N ASP A 84 -11.81 -2.84 24.76
CA ASP A 84 -12.80 -1.79 24.54
C ASP A 84 -13.75 -2.08 23.39
N PHE A 85 -13.25 -2.73 22.33
CA PHE A 85 -14.03 -3.00 21.12
C PHE A 85 -14.34 -4.48 20.93
N TRP A 86 -13.68 -5.37 21.68
CA TRP A 86 -13.78 -6.81 21.54
C TRP A 86 -13.94 -7.48 22.91
N GLU A 87 -14.69 -8.58 22.93
CA GLU A 87 -14.67 -9.49 24.07
C GLU A 87 -13.33 -10.22 24.09
N VAL A 88 -12.49 -9.91 25.08
CA VAL A 88 -11.20 -10.57 25.27
C VAL A 88 -11.34 -11.77 26.22
N PRO A 89 -10.60 -12.88 25.99
CA PRO A 89 -10.53 -13.98 26.95
C PRO A 89 -10.00 -13.48 28.30
N SER A 90 -10.47 -14.08 29.40
CA SER A 90 -9.92 -13.79 30.72
C SER A 90 -8.43 -14.11 30.77
N GLU A 91 -7.62 -13.19 31.28
CA GLU A 91 -6.17 -13.39 31.42
C GLU A 91 -5.90 -14.65 32.23
N GLY A 92 -5.36 -15.67 31.55
CA GLY A 92 -5.03 -16.96 32.13
C GLY A 92 -5.90 -18.15 31.75
N VAL A 93 -6.83 -18.03 30.79
CA VAL A 93 -7.60 -19.19 30.31
C VAL A 93 -7.32 -19.47 28.82
N PRO A 94 -6.81 -20.66 28.46
CA PRO A 94 -6.56 -21.03 27.08
C PRO A 94 -7.87 -21.51 26.45
N ASP A 95 -8.13 -21.06 25.23
CA ASP A 95 -9.28 -21.50 24.40
C ASP A 95 -9.18 -23.00 23.95
N VAL A 96 -8.38 -23.78 24.68
CA VAL A 96 -8.00 -25.17 24.42
C VAL A 96 -8.11 -26.05 25.68
N GLU A 97 -7.94 -25.56 26.92
CA GLU A 97 -8.03 -26.44 28.11
C GLU A 97 -9.46 -26.81 28.48
N GLU A 98 -10.42 -25.89 28.37
CA GLU A 98 -11.84 -26.21 28.67
C GLU A 98 -12.41 -27.22 27.65
N ARG A 99 -11.96 -27.14 26.38
CA ARG A 99 -12.26 -28.13 25.35
C ARG A 99 -11.53 -29.46 25.56
N GLN A 100 -10.32 -29.47 26.11
CA GLN A 100 -9.59 -30.71 26.39
C GLN A 100 -10.12 -31.45 27.63
N SER A 101 -10.59 -30.76 28.67
CA SER A 101 -11.26 -31.41 29.80
C SER A 101 -12.57 -32.07 29.38
N GLU A 102 -13.40 -31.39 28.57
CA GLU A 102 -14.63 -31.99 28.04
C GLU A 102 -14.36 -33.21 27.15
N VAL A 103 -13.30 -33.17 26.32
CA VAL A 103 -12.90 -34.30 25.48
C VAL A 103 -12.34 -35.45 26.31
N ASN A 104 -11.50 -35.18 27.31
CA ASN A 104 -10.92 -36.23 28.18
C ASN A 104 -11.99 -36.89 29.04
N ASP A 105 -12.93 -36.13 29.61
CA ASP A 105 -14.06 -36.69 30.38
C ASP A 105 -14.96 -37.55 29.48
N THR A 106 -15.20 -37.12 28.24
CA THR A 106 -15.98 -37.92 27.27
C THR A 106 -15.27 -39.22 26.87
N VAL A 107 -13.94 -39.23 26.84
CA VAL A 107 -13.14 -40.43 26.54
C VAL A 107 -13.11 -41.40 27.72
N GLU A 108 -13.00 -40.92 28.96
CA GLU A 108 -13.03 -41.78 30.15
C GLU A 108 -14.40 -42.44 30.38
N VAL A 109 -15.50 -41.75 30.09
CA VAL A 109 -16.86 -42.32 30.22
C VAL A 109 -17.15 -43.41 29.18
N LYS A 110 -16.36 -43.48 28.10
CA LYS A 110 -16.55 -44.41 26.98
C LYS A 110 -15.60 -45.63 27.00
N MET A 111 -14.75 -45.73 28.02
CA MET A 111 -13.84 -46.86 28.27
C MET A 111 -14.41 -47.81 29.33
#